data_AF-A0A2V7RDT6-F1
#
_entry.id   AF-A0A2V7RDT6-F1
#
_cell.length_a   1.000
_cell.length_b   1.000
_cell.length_c   1.000
_cell.angle_alpha   90.00
_cell.angle_beta   90.00
_cell.angle_gamma   90.00
#
_symmetry.space_group_name_H-M   'P 1'
#
loop_
_entity.id
_entity.type
_entity.pdbx_description
1 polymer ?
#
loop_
_entity_poly.entity_id
_entity_poly.type
_entity_poly.pdbx_seq_one_letter_code
_entity_poly.pdbx_strand_id
1 'polypeptide(L)'
;MLRRLALVAFAVILGVGPLVAQDTTRRAGIPGKRDLELVPGRSVNVDTDEGTWISLDVSPDGRTIVFDLLGDLYTIPISGGTATGLTSGIAYDAQPRFSPDGKSILFTSDRDGGDNVWVMDLATKRTK
;
A
#
# COMPACT_ATOMS: atom_id res chain seq x y z
N MET A 1 -88.56 -7.32 10.45
CA MET A 1 -88.56 -7.43 11.92
C MET A 1 -87.13 -7.58 12.40
N LEU A 2 -86.64 -6.63 13.20
CA LEU A 2 -85.34 -6.63 13.87
C LEU A 2 -85.18 -7.84 14.81
N ARG A 3 -83.96 -8.41 14.94
CA ARG A 3 -83.39 -8.87 16.22
C ARG A 3 -81.92 -9.33 16.16
N ARG A 4 -81.08 -8.51 16.82
CA ARG A 4 -79.99 -8.80 17.78
C ARG A 4 -78.63 -9.37 17.32
N LEU A 5 -77.61 -8.58 17.69
CA LEU A 5 -76.16 -8.79 17.72
C LEU A 5 -75.70 -10.12 18.35
N ALA A 6 -74.58 -10.63 17.82
CA ALA A 6 -73.45 -11.09 18.63
C ALA A 6 -72.15 -10.76 17.88
N LEU A 7 -71.28 -9.98 18.54
CA LEU A 7 -69.94 -9.63 18.12
C LEU A 7 -69.03 -10.87 18.21
N VAL A 8 -68.26 -11.17 17.17
CA VAL A 8 -67.08 -12.04 17.27
C VAL A 8 -65.90 -11.22 16.78
N ALA A 9 -65.00 -10.87 17.69
CA ALA A 9 -63.75 -10.20 17.37
C ALA A 9 -62.77 -11.23 16.80
N PHE A 10 -62.26 -10.99 15.59
CA PHE A 10 -61.15 -11.74 15.01
C PHE A 10 -59.91 -10.84 15.03
N ALA A 11 -58.99 -11.10 15.95
CA ALA A 11 -57.70 -10.41 15.99
C ALA A 11 -56.80 -11.01 14.88
N VAL A 12 -56.55 -10.23 13.83
CA VAL A 12 -55.51 -10.53 12.84
C VAL A 12 -54.20 -9.93 13.38
N ILE A 13 -53.33 -10.77 13.91
CA ILE A 13 -51.93 -10.40 14.20
C ILE A 13 -51.14 -10.61 12.91
N LEU A 14 -50.93 -9.53 12.14
CA LEU A 14 -49.91 -9.50 11.11
C LEU A 14 -48.56 -9.29 11.81
N GLY A 15 -47.88 -10.40 12.12
CA GLY A 15 -46.53 -10.38 12.65
C GLY A 15 -45.55 -9.83 11.62
N VAL A 16 -45.05 -8.62 11.86
CA VAL A 16 -43.88 -8.08 11.15
C VAL A 16 -42.65 -8.71 11.82
N GLY A 17 -42.25 -9.90 11.37
CA GLY A 17 -40.95 -10.47 11.73
C GLY A 17 -39.83 -9.68 11.05
N PRO A 18 -38.66 -9.48 11.69
CA PRO A 18 -37.54 -8.85 11.02
C PRO A 18 -37.18 -9.69 9.79
N LEU A 19 -37.14 -9.04 8.63
CA LEU A 19 -36.64 -9.62 7.40
C LEU A 19 -35.12 -9.81 7.56
N VAL A 20 -34.73 -10.91 8.20
CA VAL A 20 -33.34 -11.34 8.21
C VAL A 20 -33.06 -11.82 6.79
N ALA A 21 -32.33 -11.01 6.03
CA ALA A 21 -31.75 -11.43 4.76
C ALA A 21 -30.80 -12.60 5.04
N GLN A 22 -31.29 -13.83 4.85
CA GLN A 22 -30.42 -14.99 4.85
C GLN A 22 -29.64 -14.99 3.54
N ASP A 23 -28.42 -14.43 3.56
CA ASP A 23 -27.41 -14.75 2.56
C ASP A 23 -26.98 -16.21 2.79
N THR A 24 -27.83 -17.12 2.31
CA THR A 24 -27.66 -18.58 2.48
C THR A 24 -26.66 -19.15 1.47
N THR A 25 -26.02 -18.29 0.68
CA THR A 25 -24.88 -18.68 -0.12
C THR A 25 -23.67 -18.75 0.80
N ARG A 26 -23.52 -19.89 1.50
CA ARG A 26 -22.21 -20.34 1.96
C ARG A 26 -21.35 -20.44 0.70
N ARG A 27 -20.63 -19.36 0.37
CA ARG A 27 -19.60 -19.40 -0.67
C ARG A 27 -18.66 -20.52 -0.23
N ALA A 28 -18.74 -21.65 -0.91
CA ALA A 28 -17.72 -22.67 -0.79
C ALA A 28 -16.41 -21.94 -1.10
N GLY A 29 -15.55 -21.80 -0.07
CA GLY A 29 -14.24 -21.20 -0.27
C GLY A 29 -13.58 -21.96 -1.41
N ILE A 30 -13.09 -21.24 -2.42
CA ILE A 30 -12.44 -21.82 -3.59
C ILE A 30 -11.34 -22.77 -3.09
N PRO A 31 -11.46 -24.09 -3.30
CA PRO A 31 -10.43 -25.04 -2.90
C PRO A 31 -9.16 -24.71 -3.69
N GLY A 32 -8.08 -24.31 -3.00
CA GLY A 32 -6.83 -23.89 -3.65
C GLY A 32 -6.41 -22.44 -3.42
N LYS A 33 -7.06 -21.68 -2.54
CA LYS A 33 -6.42 -20.51 -1.89
C LYS A 33 -5.26 -21.01 -1.01
N ARG A 34 -4.18 -21.48 -1.61
CA ARG A 34 -2.88 -21.46 -0.96
C ARG A 34 -2.43 -20.00 -0.96
N ASP A 35 -1.92 -19.58 0.18
CA ASP A 35 -1.28 -18.31 0.50
C ASP A 35 -0.92 -17.47 -0.75
N LEU A 36 -1.67 -16.40 -0.98
CA LEU A 36 -1.38 -15.37 -2.00
C LEU A 36 -0.24 -14.44 -1.55
N GLU A 37 0.57 -14.88 -0.59
CA GLU A 37 1.72 -14.16 -0.11
C GLU A 37 2.82 -14.26 -1.15
N LEU A 38 3.32 -13.10 -1.59
CA LEU A 38 4.40 -13.02 -2.55
C LEU A 38 5.70 -13.44 -1.86
N VAL A 39 6.12 -14.68 -2.05
CA VAL A 39 7.40 -15.19 -1.55
C VAL A 39 8.44 -15.11 -2.68
N PRO A 40 9.59 -14.44 -2.49
CA PRO A 40 10.65 -14.42 -3.50
C PRO A 40 11.14 -15.82 -3.86
N GLY A 41 10.99 -16.21 -5.14
CA GLY A 41 11.39 -17.55 -5.61
C GLY A 41 12.88 -17.70 -5.92
N ARG A 42 13.57 -16.60 -6.23
CA ARG A 42 15.03 -16.52 -6.41
C ARG A 42 15.49 -15.07 -6.26
N SER A 43 16.75 -14.90 -5.88
CA SER A 43 17.43 -13.60 -5.88
C SER A 43 18.53 -13.59 -6.93
N VAL A 44 18.71 -12.45 -7.60
CA VAL A 44 19.79 -12.20 -8.54
C VAL A 44 20.49 -10.93 -8.10
N ASN A 45 21.82 -10.99 -7.97
CA ASN A 45 22.62 -9.79 -7.72
C ASN A 45 22.88 -9.11 -9.05
N VAL A 46 22.64 -7.79 -9.09
CA VAL A 46 22.90 -6.96 -10.26
C VAL A 46 23.97 -5.96 -9.87
N ASP A 47 25.15 -6.08 -10.48
CA ASP A 47 26.20 -5.09 -10.40
C ASP A 47 26.20 -4.28 -11.70
N THR A 48 25.95 -2.98 -11.61
CA THR A 48 25.93 -2.07 -12.76
C THR A 48 26.47 -0.69 -12.38
N ASP A 49 27.09 -0.02 -13.33
CA ASP A 49 27.52 1.38 -13.25
C ASP A 49 26.69 2.29 -14.17
N GLU A 50 25.78 1.71 -14.96
CA GLU A 50 24.85 2.42 -15.84
C GLU A 50 23.40 2.02 -15.58
N GLY A 51 22.48 2.93 -15.93
CA GLY A 51 21.05 2.69 -15.88
C GLY A 51 20.31 3.72 -16.72
N THR A 52 19.05 3.43 -17.02
CA THR A 52 18.18 4.31 -17.80
C THR A 52 16.97 4.72 -16.98
N TRP A 53 16.37 5.86 -17.35
CA TRP A 53 15.16 6.39 -16.71
C TRP A 53 15.29 6.69 -15.21
N ILE A 54 16.50 7.03 -14.75
CA ILE A 54 16.81 7.35 -13.37
C ILE A 54 16.33 8.76 -13.03
N SER A 55 15.56 8.91 -11.95
CA SER A 55 15.38 10.22 -11.32
C SER A 55 16.46 10.43 -10.25
N LEU A 56 16.93 11.67 -10.09
CA LEU A 56 17.94 12.01 -9.09
C LEU A 56 17.73 13.40 -8.49
N ASP A 57 18.32 13.63 -7.32
CA ASP A 57 18.46 14.94 -6.68
C ASP A 57 19.80 15.02 -5.94
N VAL A 58 20.29 16.25 -5.73
CA VAL A 58 21.56 16.50 -5.03
C VAL A 58 21.26 17.06 -3.64
N SER A 59 22.00 16.59 -2.63
CA SER A 59 21.86 17.07 -1.26
C SER A 59 22.13 18.58 -1.17
N PRO A 60 21.50 19.30 -0.23
CA PRO A 60 21.68 20.75 -0.11
C PRO A 60 23.14 21.20 0.13
N ASP A 61 23.97 20.33 0.73
CA ASP A 61 25.39 20.57 0.92
C ASP A 61 26.25 20.22 -0.32
N GLY A 62 25.63 19.71 -1.39
CA GLY A 62 26.26 19.37 -2.66
C GLY A 62 27.07 18.08 -2.65
N ARG A 63 27.05 17.29 -1.57
CA ARG A 63 27.97 16.15 -1.38
C ARG A 63 27.43 14.78 -1.76
N THR A 64 26.11 14.63 -1.85
CA THR A 64 25.45 13.34 -2.03
C THR A 64 24.40 13.43 -3.14
N ILE A 65 24.33 12.42 -4.00
CA ILE A 65 23.21 12.22 -4.92
C ILE A 65 22.27 11.20 -4.29
N VAL A 66 20.97 11.44 -4.34
CA VAL A 66 19.93 10.41 -4.15
C VAL A 66 19.32 10.09 -5.51
N PHE A 67 19.06 8.82 -5.79
CA PHE A 67 18.50 8.39 -7.07
C PHE A 67 17.67 7.11 -6.92
N ASP A 68 16.79 6.86 -7.89
CA ASP A 68 16.06 5.60 -8.01
C ASP A 68 16.69 4.66 -9.05
N LEU A 69 16.66 3.36 -8.78
CA LEU A 69 17.07 2.32 -9.72
C LEU A 69 16.34 1.01 -9.42
N LEU A 70 15.68 0.44 -10.42
CA LEU A 70 14.91 -0.80 -10.31
C LEU A 70 13.82 -0.81 -9.21
N GLY A 71 13.27 0.36 -8.89
CA GLY A 71 12.22 0.51 -7.88
C GLY A 71 12.72 0.69 -6.45
N ASP A 72 14.04 0.79 -6.24
CA ASP A 72 14.64 1.10 -4.95
C ASP A 72 15.38 2.43 -4.99
N LEU A 73 15.52 3.07 -3.83
CA LEU A 73 16.24 4.32 -3.65
C LEU A 73 17.65 4.07 -3.14
N TYR A 74 18.60 4.84 -3.66
CA TYR A 74 20.01 4.75 -3.33
C TYR A 74 20.61 6.13 -3.10
N THR A 75 21.70 6.18 -2.34
CA THR A 75 22.58 7.35 -2.27
C THR A 75 23.99 7.04 -2.72
N ILE A 76 24.68 8.02 -3.27
CA ILE A 76 26.08 7.91 -3.69
C ILE A 76 26.78 9.26 -3.45
N PRO A 77 28.08 9.28 -3.09
CA PRO A 77 28.84 10.53 -3.04
C PRO A 77 28.83 11.24 -4.40
N ILE A 78 28.82 12.58 -4.40
CA ILE A 78 28.87 13.41 -5.62
C ILE A 78 30.15 13.16 -6.42
N SER A 79 31.22 12.73 -5.74
CA SER A 79 32.49 12.34 -6.34
C SER A 79 32.45 10.96 -7.03
N GLY A 80 31.30 10.27 -7.00
CA GLY A 80 31.17 8.87 -7.37
C GLY A 80 31.63 7.92 -6.27
N GLY A 81 31.53 6.61 -6.54
CA GLY A 81 31.90 5.54 -5.61
C GLY A 81 30.82 4.47 -5.50
N THR A 82 30.74 3.84 -4.33
CA THR A 82 29.75 2.78 -4.07
C THR A 82 28.42 3.39 -3.62
N ALA A 83 27.33 2.98 -4.28
CA ALA A 83 25.98 3.37 -3.87
C ALA A 83 25.54 2.62 -2.60
N THR A 84 24.73 3.29 -1.77
CA THR A 84 24.15 2.75 -0.55
C THR A 84 22.64 2.67 -0.69
N GLY A 85 22.06 1.47 -0.51
CA GLY A 85 20.61 1.28 -0.52
C GLY A 85 19.91 1.98 0.64
N LEU A 86 18.86 2.73 0.33
CA LEU A 86 17.95 3.36 1.28
C LEU A 86 16.66 2.56 1.45
N THR A 87 16.13 2.00 0.37
CA THR A 87 14.93 1.16 0.38
C THR A 87 15.21 -0.22 -0.21
N SER A 88 14.26 -1.12 0.00
CA SER A 88 14.27 -2.49 -0.52
C SER A 88 12.86 -3.07 -0.36
N GLY A 89 12.41 -3.89 -1.29
CA GLY A 89 11.23 -4.72 -1.08
C GLY A 89 10.36 -4.84 -2.32
N ILE A 90 9.07 -5.08 -2.09
CA ILE A 90 8.09 -5.23 -3.17
C ILE A 90 7.55 -3.90 -3.69
N ALA A 91 7.66 -2.84 -2.88
CA ALA A 91 7.14 -1.53 -3.22
C ALA A 91 8.03 -0.89 -4.29
N TYR A 92 7.42 -0.08 -5.15
CA TYR A 92 8.12 0.69 -6.16
C TYR A 92 8.38 2.11 -5.63
N ASP A 93 9.62 2.38 -5.21
CA ASP A 93 10.04 3.68 -4.71
C ASP A 93 10.76 4.49 -5.80
N ALA A 94 10.32 5.72 -6.06
CA ALA A 94 10.83 6.54 -7.16
C ALA A 94 10.82 8.06 -6.90
N GLN A 95 11.52 8.82 -7.75
CA GLN A 95 11.50 10.29 -7.79
C GLN A 95 11.94 10.96 -6.47
N PRO A 96 13.08 10.56 -5.88
CA PRO A 96 13.51 11.08 -4.59
C PRO A 96 13.94 12.55 -4.67
N ARG A 97 13.60 13.35 -3.65
CA ARG A 97 14.00 14.75 -3.48
C ARG A 97 14.50 15.01 -2.06
N PHE A 98 15.62 15.69 -1.89
CA PHE A 98 16.09 16.07 -0.55
C PHE A 98 15.21 17.17 0.06
N SER A 99 15.03 17.12 1.37
CA SER A 99 14.55 18.27 2.13
C SER A 99 15.57 19.41 2.10
N PRO A 100 15.17 20.68 2.22
CA PRO A 100 16.10 21.81 2.21
C PRO A 100 17.18 21.78 3.29
N ASP A 101 16.91 21.11 4.42
CA ASP A 101 17.86 20.90 5.51
C ASP A 101 18.72 19.63 5.36
N GLY A 102 18.48 18.82 4.32
CA GLY A 102 19.21 17.61 3.99
C GLY A 102 18.98 16.43 4.94
N LYS A 103 18.03 16.53 5.88
CA LYS A 103 17.79 15.48 6.89
C LYS A 103 16.82 14.40 6.43
N SER A 104 16.05 14.66 5.38
CA SER A 104 15.02 13.75 4.90
C SER A 104 14.97 13.75 3.38
N ILE A 105 14.30 12.73 2.83
CA ILE A 105 13.93 12.69 1.42
C ILE A 105 12.42 12.52 1.27
N LEU A 106 11.85 13.18 0.26
CA LEU A 106 10.50 12.91 -0.26
C LEU A 106 10.62 11.97 -1.46
N PHE A 107 9.69 11.05 -1.64
CA PHE A 107 9.66 10.14 -2.79
C PHE A 107 8.24 9.59 -3.00
N THR A 108 7.98 9.02 -4.17
CA THR A 108 6.72 8.35 -4.49
C THR A 108 6.84 6.86 -4.21
N SER A 109 5.81 6.24 -3.61
CA SER A 109 5.78 4.80 -3.34
C SER A 109 4.38 4.23 -3.29
N ASP A 110 4.24 3.00 -3.79
CA ASP A 110 3.01 2.22 -3.80
C ASP A 110 2.85 1.28 -2.59
N ARG A 111 3.72 1.39 -1.57
CA ARG A 111 3.80 0.47 -0.42
C ARG A 111 2.50 0.22 0.36
N ASP A 112 1.55 1.14 0.29
CA ASP A 112 0.23 1.02 0.94
C ASP A 112 -0.91 0.71 -0.06
N GLY A 113 -0.58 0.20 -1.25
CA GLY A 113 -1.53 -0.26 -2.27
C GLY A 113 -1.81 0.71 -3.42
N GLY A 114 -1.09 1.84 -3.47
CA GLY A 114 -1.14 2.82 -4.55
C GLY A 114 -0.16 3.96 -4.33
N ASP A 115 0.17 4.69 -5.40
CA ASP A 115 1.18 5.75 -5.37
C ASP A 115 0.81 6.89 -4.41
N ASN A 116 1.65 7.08 -3.39
CA ASN A 116 1.57 8.18 -2.45
C ASN A 116 2.94 8.85 -2.30
N VAL A 117 2.94 10.05 -1.71
CA VAL A 117 4.19 10.75 -1.34
C VAL A 117 4.58 10.36 0.08
N TRP A 118 5.83 9.95 0.24
CA TRP A 118 6.40 9.50 1.49
C TRP A 118 7.58 10.35 1.90
N VAL A 119 7.81 10.47 3.20
CA VAL A 119 8.99 11.13 3.75
C VAL A 119 9.84 10.12 4.51
N MET A 120 11.11 9.98 4.17
CA MET A 120 12.09 9.21 4.94
C MET A 120 13.03 10.13 5.70
N ASP A 121 13.17 9.91 7.01
CA ASP A 121 14.27 10.48 7.79
C ASP A 121 15.57 9.71 7.52
N LEU A 122 16.62 10.40 7.05
CA LEU A 122 17.85 9.73 6.58
C LEU A 122 18.71 9.17 7.72
N ALA A 123 18.60 9.72 8.93
CA ALA A 123 19.37 9.26 10.08
C ALA A 123 18.79 7.96 10.65
N THR A 124 17.46 7.86 10.70
CA THR A 124 16.74 6.73 11.32
C THR A 124 16.17 5.75 10.31
N LYS A 125 16.13 6.11 9.03
CA LYS A 125 15.47 5.39 7.92
C LYS A 125 13.98 5.15 8.13
N ARG A 126 13.33 5.89 9.04
CA ARG A 126 11.88 5.78 9.27
C ARG A 126 11.10 6.54 8.21
N THR A 127 10.03 5.94 7.72
CA THR A 127 9.12 6.53 6.74
C THR A 127 7.77 6.87 7.36
N LYS A 128 7.14 7.93 6.85
CA LYS A 128 5.79 8.37 7.20
C LYS A 128 5.07 8.98 6.01
#